data_AF-A0A838AW86-F1
#
_entry.id   AF-A0A838AW86-F1
#
_cell.length_a   1.000
_cell.length_b   1.000
_cell.length_c   1.000
_cell.angle_alpha   90.00
_cell.angle_beta   90.00
_cell.angle_gamma   90.00
#
_symmetry.space_group_name_H-M   'P 1'
#
loop_
_entity.id
_entity.type
_entity.pdbx_description
1 polymer ?
#
loop_
_entity_poly.entity_id
_entity_poly.type
_entity_poly.pdbx_seq_one_letter_code
_entity_poly.pdbx_strand_id
1 'polypeptide(L)'
;MLPKDPEMEVERHLRQYLLRKLGRWPTDEDIKNHLDEESAIFEKARVLRELEAANKNNEERTKQIERRNALEERQRTRNIAPSADSPVRNLEELETLSKSGQAYCVGTKIEGSKEEPIIVDIDLEFFNFNLSMFRYVTFGTESNLSNVSFIGSKFESVIFENGSSIEGSDFSEAEFGSTHFKEGCRLDGASFRFAKFKRGNTVEFDRNYISGASFLSIRTDEWSQLSRSYSGIFQYINIAFSGIYFGIILLKLYLFKSISVTQSLIENQIRFLEENSNQFSAISVFEFVFGSRFTSLAIAMIILCYQAARLYLTMRIGPLIEAERQTGYTPRRSSFEGYLLLHLIVRVLGVIAVLLFIYELWDLWSQRPIVIPKLVG
;
A
#
# COMPACT_ATOMS: atom_id res chain seq x y z
N MET A 1 -59.16 24.84 -22.42
CA MET A 1 -58.73 25.86 -21.44
C MET A 1 -57.48 26.49 -22.01
N LEU A 2 -57.52 27.76 -22.39
CA LEU A 2 -56.32 28.48 -22.84
C LEU A 2 -55.33 28.55 -21.68
N PRO A 3 -54.02 28.27 -21.89
CA PRO A 3 -53.03 28.46 -20.84
C PRO A 3 -53.10 29.93 -20.40
N LYS A 4 -53.31 30.14 -19.10
CA LYS A 4 -53.22 31.47 -18.54
C LYS A 4 -51.78 31.93 -18.72
N ASP A 5 -51.63 33.09 -19.35
CA ASP A 5 -50.34 33.73 -19.48
C ASP A 5 -49.81 34.06 -18.07
N PRO A 6 -48.68 33.47 -17.63
CA PRO A 6 -48.14 33.70 -16.30
C PRO A 6 -47.82 35.17 -16.03
N GLU A 7 -47.51 35.97 -17.05
CA GLU A 7 -47.25 37.41 -16.89
C GLU A 7 -48.51 38.17 -16.48
N MET A 8 -49.66 37.82 -17.06
CA MET A 8 -50.95 38.41 -16.67
C MET A 8 -51.33 38.07 -15.23
N GLU A 9 -50.96 36.88 -14.74
CA GLU A 9 -51.27 36.48 -13.36
C GLU A 9 -50.41 37.27 -12.36
N VAL A 10 -49.13 37.49 -12.66
CA VAL A 10 -48.22 38.35 -11.88
C VAL A 10 -48.70 39.81 -11.85
N GLU A 11 -49.05 40.38 -13.01
CA GLU A 11 -49.54 41.76 -13.07
C GLU A 11 -50.84 41.94 -12.28
N ARG A 12 -51.76 40.97 -12.39
CA ARG A 12 -53.03 40.98 -11.64
C ARG A 12 -52.79 40.94 -10.13
N HIS A 13 -51.86 40.11 -9.67
CA HIS A 13 -51.47 40.06 -8.26
C HIS A 13 -50.84 41.37 -7.79
N LEU A 14 -49.96 41.96 -8.60
CA LEU A 14 -49.34 43.25 -8.30
C LEU A 14 -50.37 44.37 -8.19
N ARG A 15 -51.31 44.46 -9.14
CA ARG A 15 -52.39 45.46 -9.10
C ARG A 15 -53.29 45.28 -7.88
N GLN A 16 -53.62 44.04 -7.49
CA GLN A 16 -54.38 43.78 -6.27
C GLN A 16 -53.62 44.16 -5.00
N TYR A 17 -52.32 43.91 -4.95
CA TYR A 17 -51.47 44.33 -3.84
C TYR A 17 -51.40 45.85 -3.70
N LEU A 18 -51.12 46.55 -4.81
CA LEU A 18 -51.06 48.02 -4.83
C LEU A 18 -52.43 48.65 -4.51
N LEU A 19 -53.53 48.06 -4.98
CA LEU A 19 -54.88 48.50 -4.61
C LEU A 19 -55.10 48.46 -3.09
N ARG A 20 -54.67 47.40 -2.41
CA ARG A 20 -54.76 47.29 -0.95
C ARG A 20 -53.87 48.31 -0.24
N LYS A 21 -52.68 48.58 -0.78
CA LYS A 21 -51.70 49.51 -0.21
C LYS A 21 -52.10 50.98 -0.38
N LEU A 22 -52.63 51.34 -1.56
CA LEU A 22 -52.94 52.72 -1.94
C LEU A 22 -54.41 53.12 -1.67
N GLY A 23 -55.32 52.16 -1.52
CA GLY A 23 -56.76 52.42 -1.35
C GLY A 23 -57.46 52.90 -2.62
N ARG A 24 -56.77 52.93 -3.78
CA ARG A 24 -57.29 53.30 -5.11
C ARG A 24 -56.75 52.36 -6.19
N TRP A 25 -57.42 52.27 -7.34
CA TRP A 25 -56.92 51.45 -8.45
C TRP A 25 -55.56 51.99 -8.94
N PRO A 26 -54.50 51.16 -8.99
CA PRO A 26 -53.16 51.62 -9.32
C PRO A 26 -53.08 52.06 -10.78
N THR A 27 -52.47 53.23 -10.99
CA THR A 27 -52.09 53.72 -12.32
C THR A 27 -50.84 53.01 -12.81
N ASP A 28 -50.57 53.06 -14.12
CA ASP A 28 -49.36 52.44 -14.67
C ASP A 28 -48.07 53.08 -14.11
N GLU A 29 -48.14 54.35 -13.69
CA GLU A 29 -47.05 55.04 -13.01
C GLU A 29 -46.81 54.52 -11.59
N ASP A 30 -47.87 54.20 -10.84
CA ASP A 30 -47.76 53.55 -9.51
C ASP A 30 -47.10 52.16 -9.64
N ILE A 31 -47.45 51.41 -10.70
CA ILE A 31 -46.87 50.10 -11.00
C ILE A 31 -45.38 50.23 -11.34
N LYS A 32 -45.03 51.18 -12.22
CA LYS A 32 -43.65 51.44 -12.59
C LYS A 32 -42.79 51.83 -11.40
N ASN A 33 -43.25 52.77 -10.57
CA ASN A 33 -42.53 53.19 -9.36
C ASN A 33 -42.32 52.04 -8.39
N HIS A 34 -43.30 51.14 -8.23
CA HIS A 34 -43.14 49.98 -7.37
C HIS A 34 -42.12 48.98 -7.92
N LEU A 35 -42.10 48.73 -9.23
CA LEU A 35 -41.10 47.87 -9.87
C LEU A 35 -39.69 48.47 -9.76
N ASP A 36 -39.56 49.79 -9.93
CA ASP A 36 -38.30 50.50 -9.75
C ASP A 36 -37.81 50.40 -8.29
N GLU A 37 -38.70 50.58 -7.30
CA GLU A 37 -38.40 50.37 -5.87
C GLU A 37 -37.99 48.93 -5.54
N GLU A 38 -38.73 47.93 -6.02
CA GLU A 38 -38.39 46.51 -5.79
C GLU A 38 -37.07 46.14 -6.46
N SER A 39 -36.80 46.66 -7.67
CA SER A 39 -35.53 46.44 -8.36
C SER A 39 -34.35 47.03 -7.58
N ALA A 40 -34.51 48.23 -7.01
CA ALA A 40 -33.50 48.87 -6.17
C ALA A 40 -33.27 48.12 -4.85
N ILE A 41 -34.33 47.58 -4.23
CA ILE A 41 -34.23 46.72 -3.04
C ILE A 41 -33.50 45.42 -3.38
N PHE A 42 -33.84 44.78 -4.51
CA PHE A 42 -33.20 43.55 -4.94
C PHE A 42 -31.73 43.77 -5.29
N GLU A 43 -31.39 44.86 -5.97
CA GLU A 43 -30.01 45.22 -6.27
C GLU A 43 -29.21 45.50 -5.00
N LYS A 44 -29.78 46.24 -4.05
CA LYS A 44 -29.15 46.47 -2.73
C LYS A 44 -28.94 45.16 -1.97
N ALA A 45 -29.92 44.25 -1.99
CA ALA A 45 -29.80 42.93 -1.37
C ALA A 45 -28.74 42.06 -2.06
N ARG A 46 -28.62 42.13 -3.39
CA ARG A 46 -27.58 41.44 -4.16
C ARG A 46 -26.19 41.96 -3.76
N VAL A 47 -26.01 43.28 -3.74
CA VAL A 47 -24.74 43.91 -3.36
C VAL A 47 -24.37 43.56 -1.91
N LEU A 48 -25.32 43.53 -0.99
CA LEU A 48 -25.07 43.11 0.41
C LEU A 48 -24.61 41.65 0.49
N ARG A 49 -25.24 40.73 -0.23
CA ARG A 49 -24.82 39.31 -0.27
C ARG A 49 -23.45 39.13 -0.89
N GLU A 50 -23.15 39.86 -1.97
CA GLU A 50 -21.83 39.84 -2.60
C GLU A 50 -20.75 40.38 -1.65
N LEU A 51 -21.06 41.43 -0.89
CA LEU A 51 -20.15 42.01 0.10
C LEU A 51 -19.94 41.07 1.30
N GLU A 52 -20.97 40.40 1.79
CA GLU A 52 -20.87 39.39 2.84
C GLU A 52 -20.03 38.18 2.38
N ALA A 53 -20.26 37.68 1.16
CA ALA A 53 -19.48 36.60 0.58
C ALA A 53 -18.01 37.00 0.38
N ALA A 54 -17.75 38.22 -0.10
CA ALA A 54 -16.40 38.76 -0.24
C ALA A 54 -15.70 38.89 1.12
N ASN A 55 -16.41 39.36 2.15
CA ASN A 55 -15.87 39.46 3.52
C ASN A 55 -15.52 38.09 4.10
N LYS A 56 -16.41 37.10 3.93
CA LYS A 56 -16.14 35.72 4.39
C LYS A 56 -14.93 35.12 3.67
N ASN A 57 -14.81 35.31 2.36
CA ASN A 57 -13.66 34.85 1.59
C ASN A 57 -12.36 35.55 2.03
N ASN A 58 -12.42 36.84 2.32
CA ASN A 58 -11.27 37.58 2.84
C ASN A 58 -10.86 37.09 4.23
N GLU A 59 -11.81 36.80 5.12
CA GLU A 59 -11.56 36.25 6.46
C GLU A 59 -10.95 34.84 6.40
N GLU A 60 -11.43 33.98 5.49
CA GLU A 60 -10.83 32.66 5.26
C GLU A 60 -9.40 32.79 4.73
N ARG A 61 -9.16 33.74 3.83
CA ARG A 61 -7.82 34.01 3.26
C ARG A 61 -6.85 34.56 4.31
N THR A 62 -7.28 35.47 5.19
CA THR A 62 -6.42 35.97 6.27
C THR A 62 -6.07 34.86 7.26
N LYS A 63 -7.05 34.04 7.67
CA LYS A 63 -6.80 32.86 8.53
C LYS A 63 -5.81 31.88 7.89
N GLN A 64 -5.89 31.65 6.58
CA GLN A 64 -4.93 30.81 5.87
C GLN A 64 -3.53 31.40 5.83
N ILE A 65 -3.40 32.72 5.61
CA ILE A 65 -2.11 33.42 5.63
C ILE A 65 -1.50 33.39 7.03
N GLU A 66 -2.29 33.65 8.08
CA GLU A 66 -1.85 33.59 9.48
C GLU A 66 -1.36 32.18 9.85
N ARG A 67 -2.13 31.14 9.49
CA ARG A 67 -1.70 29.74 9.68
C ARG A 67 -0.39 29.46 8.96
N ARG A 68 -0.25 29.89 7.69
CA ARG A 68 0.97 29.70 6.92
C ARG A 68 2.16 30.43 7.55
N ASN A 69 1.99 31.68 7.96
CA ASN A 69 3.04 32.46 8.60
C ASN A 69 3.47 31.83 9.93
N ALA A 70 2.54 31.33 10.74
CA ALA A 70 2.84 30.62 11.98
C ALA A 70 3.63 29.32 11.73
N LEU A 71 3.30 28.57 10.67
CA LEU A 71 4.06 27.40 10.24
C LEU A 71 5.47 27.77 9.78
N GLU A 72 5.61 28.82 8.98
CA GLU A 72 6.91 29.31 8.51
C GLU A 72 7.76 29.83 9.68
N GLU A 73 7.17 30.47 10.68
CA GLU A 73 7.87 30.92 11.88
C GLU A 73 8.37 29.74 12.74
N ARG A 74 7.55 28.71 12.95
CA ARG A 74 7.97 27.45 13.61
C ARG A 74 9.13 26.77 12.85
N GLN A 75 9.08 26.77 11.52
CA GLN A 75 10.18 26.23 10.70
C GLN A 75 11.46 27.06 10.81
N ARG A 76 11.34 28.40 11.00
CA ARG A 76 12.52 29.26 11.22
C ARG A 76 13.15 29.00 12.58
N THR A 77 12.35 28.89 13.65
CA THR A 77 12.87 28.62 14.99
C THR A 77 13.53 27.24 15.12
N ARG A 78 13.12 26.27 14.29
CA ARG A 78 13.77 24.94 14.13
C ARG A 78 15.28 25.00 13.85
N ASN A 79 15.78 26.08 13.24
CA ASN A 79 17.17 26.21 12.81
C ASN A 79 18.05 27.07 13.74
N ILE A 80 17.49 27.61 14.83
CA ILE A 80 18.24 28.47 15.76
C ILE A 80 19.06 27.58 16.70
N ALA A 81 20.39 27.58 16.53
CA ALA A 81 21.31 26.81 17.37
C ALA A 81 21.32 27.34 18.84
N PRO A 82 21.17 26.48 19.85
CA PRO A 82 21.23 26.85 21.25
C PRO A 82 22.67 26.88 21.75
N SER A 83 22.80 27.38 22.97
CA SER A 83 23.99 27.24 23.80
C SER A 83 24.38 25.75 23.97
N ALA A 84 25.68 25.46 23.97
CA ALA A 84 26.28 24.13 23.96
C ALA A 84 25.92 23.23 25.16
N ASP A 85 25.36 23.80 26.24
CA ASP A 85 25.03 23.10 27.48
C ASP A 85 23.51 22.93 27.65
N SER A 86 22.86 22.22 26.73
CA SER A 86 21.41 21.96 26.85
C SER A 86 21.15 20.87 27.92
N PRO A 87 20.42 21.16 29.01
CA PRO A 87 20.17 20.22 30.10
C PRO A 87 19.19 19.11 29.70
N VAL A 88 19.14 18.05 30.52
CA VAL A 88 18.07 17.03 30.46
C VAL A 88 16.73 17.74 30.68
N ARG A 89 15.84 17.67 29.69
CA ARG A 89 14.52 18.32 29.73
C ARG A 89 13.49 17.35 30.30
N ASN A 90 12.63 17.84 31.18
CA ASN A 90 11.47 17.08 31.66
C ASN A 90 10.27 17.28 30.71
N LEU A 91 9.21 16.50 30.91
CA LEU A 91 8.00 16.56 30.07
C LEU A 91 7.30 17.93 30.17
N GLU A 92 7.28 18.52 31.36
CA GLU A 92 6.67 19.83 31.62
C GLU A 92 7.35 20.96 30.84
N GLU A 93 8.68 20.90 30.69
CA GLU A 93 9.44 21.83 29.87
C GLU A 93 9.10 21.66 28.40
N LEU A 94 8.98 20.43 27.89
CA LEU A 94 8.55 20.17 26.50
C LEU A 94 7.13 20.71 26.23
N GLU A 95 6.22 20.58 27.18
CA GLU A 95 4.88 21.19 27.09
C GLU A 95 4.96 22.71 27.02
N THR A 96 5.82 23.32 27.84
CA THR A 96 6.01 24.77 27.87
C THR A 96 6.64 25.27 26.55
N LEU A 97 7.59 24.50 26.00
CA LEU A 97 8.22 24.78 24.71
C LEU A 97 7.23 24.64 23.55
N SER A 98 6.37 23.62 23.57
CA SER A 98 5.30 23.43 22.58
C SER A 98 4.32 24.61 22.60
N LYS A 99 3.87 25.02 23.79
CA LYS A 99 2.98 26.19 23.98
C LYS A 99 3.63 27.51 23.56
N SER A 100 4.95 27.65 23.73
CA SER A 100 5.70 28.87 23.36
C SER A 100 6.16 28.90 21.89
N GLY A 101 5.98 27.82 21.12
CA GLY A 101 6.42 27.73 19.72
C GLY A 101 7.93 27.56 19.54
N GLN A 102 8.66 27.22 20.62
CA GLN A 102 10.09 26.92 20.56
C GLN A 102 10.30 25.46 20.15
N ALA A 103 10.53 25.25 18.86
CA ALA A 103 10.65 23.91 18.27
C ALA A 103 12.06 23.29 18.42
N TYR A 104 13.05 24.00 18.96
CA TYR A 104 14.44 23.51 19.01
C TYR A 104 14.74 22.71 20.30
N CYS A 105 14.98 21.40 20.15
CA CYS A 105 15.21 20.45 21.24
C CYS A 105 16.35 19.45 20.93
N VAL A 106 17.42 19.87 20.25
CA VAL A 106 18.54 18.98 19.89
C VAL A 106 19.28 18.48 21.13
N GLY A 107 19.66 17.19 21.12
CA GLY A 107 20.36 16.56 22.23
C GLY A 107 19.49 16.30 23.46
N THR A 108 18.16 16.40 23.32
CA THR A 108 17.25 16.15 24.45
C THR A 108 17.34 14.70 24.89
N LYS A 109 17.30 14.47 26.19
CA LYS A 109 17.26 13.13 26.77
C LYS A 109 15.98 12.94 27.56
N ILE A 110 15.11 12.04 27.09
CA ILE A 110 13.89 11.61 27.78
C ILE A 110 14.07 10.14 28.14
N GLU A 111 14.18 9.85 29.44
CA GLU A 111 14.45 8.50 29.94
C GLU A 111 13.46 8.15 31.06
N GLY A 112 12.55 7.21 30.77
CA GLY A 112 11.70 6.56 31.76
C GLY A 112 12.36 5.32 32.35
N SER A 113 11.56 4.49 33.02
CA SER A 113 11.97 3.15 33.44
C SER A 113 11.12 2.08 32.76
N LYS A 114 11.51 0.81 32.87
CA LYS A 114 10.73 -0.30 32.28
C LYS A 114 9.38 -0.46 32.98
N GLU A 115 9.35 -0.19 34.27
CA GLU A 115 8.17 -0.28 35.14
C GLU A 115 7.28 0.96 34.99
N GLU A 116 7.88 2.12 34.75
CA GLU A 116 7.20 3.42 34.62
C GLU A 116 7.70 4.13 33.35
N PRO A 117 7.16 3.76 32.17
CA PRO A 117 7.49 4.46 30.93
C PRO A 117 6.92 5.87 30.93
N ILE A 118 7.64 6.82 30.34
CA ILE A 118 7.15 8.20 30.18
C ILE A 118 6.17 8.22 29.01
N ILE A 119 4.93 8.64 29.27
CA ILE A 119 3.92 8.85 28.23
C ILE A 119 4.01 10.30 27.74
N VAL A 120 4.18 10.46 26.42
CA VAL A 120 4.26 11.76 25.75
C VAL A 120 3.02 11.90 24.87
N ASP A 121 2.05 12.69 25.33
CA ASP A 121 0.82 13.05 24.61
C ASP A 121 0.80 14.56 24.38
N ILE A 122 1.76 15.05 23.59
CA ILE A 122 1.94 16.48 23.31
C ILE A 122 2.04 16.68 21.80
N ASP A 123 1.53 17.81 21.31
CA ASP A 123 1.78 18.28 19.95
C ASP A 123 3.21 18.82 19.85
N LEU A 124 4.07 18.08 19.16
CA LEU A 124 5.47 18.39 18.91
C LEU A 124 5.72 18.63 17.42
N GLU A 125 4.72 19.04 16.65
CA GLU A 125 4.87 19.29 15.21
C GLU A 125 6.02 20.27 14.91
N PHE A 126 6.84 19.95 13.91
CA PHE A 126 8.03 20.71 13.49
C PHE A 126 9.19 20.77 14.49
N PHE A 127 9.13 20.04 15.61
CA PHE A 127 10.24 20.02 16.56
C PHE A 127 11.54 19.48 15.94
N ASN A 128 12.66 19.94 16.49
CA ASN A 128 14.00 19.48 16.15
C ASN A 128 14.59 18.74 17.34
N PHE A 129 14.48 17.42 17.34
CA PHE A 129 15.09 16.52 18.31
C PHE A 129 16.34 15.84 17.76
N ASN A 130 17.10 16.46 16.84
CA ASN A 130 18.33 15.82 16.34
C ASN A 130 19.25 15.40 17.50
N LEU A 131 19.95 14.27 17.32
CA LEU A 131 20.88 13.71 18.30
C LEU A 131 20.27 13.45 19.69
N SER A 132 18.94 13.35 19.79
CA SER A 132 18.25 13.12 21.06
C SER A 132 18.25 11.65 21.45
N MET A 133 17.96 11.36 22.72
CA MET A 133 17.85 10.01 23.25
C MET A 133 16.49 9.84 23.94
N PHE A 134 15.72 8.87 23.47
CA PHE A 134 14.44 8.47 24.02
C PHE A 134 14.57 7.04 24.53
N ARG A 135 14.36 6.82 25.83
CA ARG A 135 14.45 5.49 26.44
C ARG A 135 13.23 5.24 27.33
N TYR A 136 12.56 4.10 27.13
CA TYR A 136 11.31 3.75 27.83
C TYR A 136 10.26 4.87 27.71
N VAL A 137 10.06 5.35 26.49
CA VAL A 137 9.10 6.41 26.15
C VAL A 137 7.96 5.83 25.34
N THR A 138 6.73 6.19 25.69
CA THR A 138 5.53 5.87 24.92
C THR A 138 4.99 7.17 24.34
N PHE A 139 5.09 7.35 23.03
CA PHE A 139 4.39 8.42 22.32
C PHE A 139 2.93 7.98 22.18
N GLY A 140 2.05 8.61 22.95
CA GLY A 140 0.67 8.18 23.08
C GLY A 140 -0.20 8.53 21.87
N THR A 141 -1.49 8.25 21.96
CA THR A 141 -2.42 8.35 20.83
C THR A 141 -2.64 9.78 20.35
N GLU A 142 -2.43 10.77 21.23
CA GLU A 142 -2.60 12.20 20.91
C GLU A 142 -1.29 12.87 20.51
N SER A 143 -0.18 12.11 20.50
CA SER A 143 1.12 12.63 20.09
C SER A 143 1.13 12.99 18.59
N ASN A 144 1.35 14.27 18.31
CA ASN A 144 1.60 14.76 16.96
C ASN A 144 3.09 15.05 16.80
N LEU A 145 3.79 14.13 16.16
CA LEU A 145 5.22 14.24 15.85
C LEU A 145 5.41 14.47 14.35
N SER A 146 4.47 15.10 13.65
CA SER A 146 4.56 15.30 12.19
C SER A 146 5.64 16.34 11.86
N ASN A 147 6.37 16.11 10.76
CA ASN A 147 7.47 16.98 10.30
C ASN A 147 8.59 17.20 11.32
N VAL A 148 8.74 16.29 12.28
CA VAL A 148 9.76 16.38 13.35
C VAL A 148 11.10 15.88 12.85
N SER A 149 12.17 16.56 13.25
CA SER A 149 13.55 16.14 13.00
C SER A 149 14.02 15.23 14.13
N PHE A 150 14.34 13.98 13.82
CA PHE A 150 14.94 13.02 14.74
C PHE A 150 16.32 12.55 14.25
N ILE A 151 17.02 13.36 13.45
CA ILE A 151 18.25 12.96 12.76
C ILE A 151 19.31 12.52 13.78
N GLY A 152 19.86 11.32 13.63
CA GLY A 152 20.86 10.75 14.53
C GLY A 152 20.38 10.44 15.95
N SER A 153 19.06 10.47 16.20
CA SER A 153 18.50 10.19 17.52
C SER A 153 18.52 8.71 17.85
N LYS A 154 18.46 8.38 19.15
CA LYS A 154 18.43 7.01 19.66
C LYS A 154 17.10 6.73 20.33
N PHE A 155 16.43 5.67 19.92
CA PHE A 155 15.17 5.18 20.45
C PHE A 155 15.41 3.81 21.07
N GLU A 156 15.27 3.68 22.39
CA GLU A 156 15.47 2.43 23.12
C GLU A 156 14.22 2.06 23.93
N SER A 157 13.57 0.95 23.59
CA SER A 157 12.29 0.54 24.20
C SER A 157 11.22 1.64 24.07
N VAL A 158 11.12 2.24 22.88
CA VAL A 158 10.14 3.28 22.58
C VAL A 158 8.92 2.66 21.92
N ILE A 159 7.73 3.14 22.30
CA ILE A 159 6.45 2.71 21.72
C ILE A 159 5.79 3.91 21.07
N PHE A 160 5.43 3.80 19.79
CA PHE A 160 4.53 4.71 19.11
C PHE A 160 3.15 4.09 19.10
N GLU A 161 2.22 4.64 19.89
CA GLU A 161 0.85 4.14 20.04
C GLU A 161 0.00 4.35 18.79
N ASN A 162 -1.14 3.66 18.72
CA ASN A 162 -2.10 3.82 17.63
C ASN A 162 -2.61 5.28 17.57
N GLY A 163 -2.60 5.89 16.39
CA GLY A 163 -3.02 7.28 16.19
C GLY A 163 -1.89 8.31 16.30
N SER A 164 -0.73 7.93 16.87
CA SER A 164 0.46 8.80 16.84
C SER A 164 0.82 9.15 15.41
N SER A 165 1.07 10.44 15.16
CA SER A 165 1.37 10.95 13.82
C SER A 165 2.85 11.23 13.70
N ILE A 166 3.55 10.52 12.82
CA ILE A 166 4.97 10.77 12.50
C ILE A 166 5.15 11.04 11.01
N GLU A 167 4.10 11.58 10.39
CA GLU A 167 4.03 11.92 8.96
C GLU A 167 5.12 12.96 8.60
N GLY A 168 5.87 12.69 7.54
CA GLY A 168 6.94 13.59 7.06
C GLY A 168 8.12 13.76 8.01
N SER A 169 8.22 12.98 9.08
CA SER A 169 9.30 13.10 10.07
C SER A 169 10.60 12.50 9.57
N ASP A 170 11.72 13.10 10.00
CA ASP A 170 13.06 12.73 9.54
C ASP A 170 13.81 11.94 10.60
N PHE A 171 13.80 10.62 10.47
CA PHE A 171 14.58 9.67 11.26
C PHE A 171 15.90 9.28 10.58
N SER A 172 16.45 10.13 9.72
CA SER A 172 17.73 9.83 9.07
C SER A 172 18.83 9.58 10.10
N GLU A 173 19.62 8.52 9.90
CA GLU A 173 20.71 8.11 10.81
C GLU A 173 20.26 7.74 12.24
N ALA A 174 18.95 7.68 12.51
CA ALA A 174 18.43 7.31 13.81
C ALA A 174 18.69 5.83 14.13
N GLU A 175 18.77 5.50 15.42
CA GLU A 175 18.99 4.15 15.92
C GLU A 175 17.77 3.67 16.71
N PHE A 176 17.18 2.54 16.30
CA PHE A 176 16.00 1.96 16.91
C PHE A 176 16.33 0.62 17.59
N GLY A 177 16.34 0.58 18.92
CA GLY A 177 16.46 -0.61 19.75
C GLY A 177 15.15 -0.95 20.43
N SER A 178 14.58 -2.13 20.15
CA SER A 178 13.30 -2.58 20.73
C SER A 178 12.17 -1.54 20.59
N THR A 179 12.12 -0.85 19.46
CA THR A 179 11.12 0.18 19.18
C THR A 179 9.91 -0.43 18.49
N HIS A 180 8.73 -0.15 19.00
CA HIS A 180 7.47 -0.67 18.47
C HIS A 180 6.63 0.45 17.87
N PHE A 181 6.23 0.28 16.62
CA PHE A 181 5.21 1.11 15.98
C PHE A 181 3.93 0.28 15.97
N LYS A 182 2.93 0.67 16.76
CA LYS A 182 1.66 -0.04 16.79
C LYS A 182 0.86 0.21 15.51
N GLU A 183 -0.03 -0.72 15.22
CA GLU A 183 -0.96 -0.61 14.09
C GLU A 183 -1.75 0.72 14.17
N GLY A 184 -1.82 1.45 13.07
CA GLY A 184 -2.47 2.76 12.99
C GLY A 184 -1.57 3.97 13.27
N CYS A 185 -0.28 3.77 13.59
CA CYS A 185 0.70 4.85 13.56
C CYS A 185 0.87 5.38 12.13
N ARG A 186 0.75 6.70 11.93
CA ARG A 186 0.84 7.32 10.61
C ARG A 186 2.29 7.64 10.26
N LEU A 187 2.86 6.82 9.40
CA LEU A 187 4.25 6.87 8.96
C LEU A 187 4.44 7.58 7.61
N ASP A 188 3.38 7.98 6.92
CA ASP A 188 3.45 8.45 5.53
C ASP A 188 4.54 9.51 5.31
N GLY A 189 5.40 9.29 4.31
CA GLY A 189 6.45 10.24 3.95
C GLY A 189 7.60 10.41 4.95
N ALA A 190 7.60 9.67 6.07
CA ALA A 190 8.73 9.69 7.00
C ALA A 190 10.00 9.12 6.34
N SER A 191 11.14 9.75 6.64
CA SER A 191 12.47 9.36 6.16
C SER A 191 13.19 8.53 7.21
N PHE A 192 13.67 7.36 6.82
CA PHE A 192 14.50 6.44 7.60
C PHE A 192 15.87 6.22 6.94
N ARG A 193 16.35 7.21 6.18
CA ARG A 193 17.60 7.10 5.43
C ARG A 193 18.77 6.78 6.36
N PHE A 194 19.53 5.73 6.07
CA PHE A 194 20.63 5.26 6.94
C PHE A 194 20.25 4.94 8.39
N ALA A 195 18.97 4.81 8.70
CA ALA A 195 18.53 4.41 10.03
C ALA A 195 18.99 2.98 10.36
N LYS A 196 19.21 2.71 11.64
CA LYS A 196 19.68 1.42 12.14
C LYS A 196 18.59 0.78 12.98
N PHE A 197 17.97 -0.27 12.45
CA PHE A 197 16.98 -1.08 13.16
C PHE A 197 17.68 -2.26 13.84
N LYS A 198 17.79 -2.21 15.16
CA LYS A 198 18.25 -3.32 16.02
C LYS A 198 17.08 -4.29 16.30
N ARG A 199 17.25 -5.17 17.29
CA ARG A 199 16.29 -6.23 17.63
C ARG A 199 14.91 -5.67 18.01
N GLY A 200 13.87 -6.44 17.72
CA GLY A 200 12.52 -6.22 18.26
C GLY A 200 11.67 -5.17 17.55
N ASN A 201 12.10 -4.66 16.40
CA ASN A 201 11.37 -3.58 15.74
C ASN A 201 10.21 -4.10 14.88
N THR A 202 9.01 -3.61 15.16
CA THR A 202 7.81 -3.82 14.35
C THR A 202 7.45 -2.50 13.69
N VAL A 203 7.76 -2.37 12.39
CA VAL A 203 7.46 -1.17 11.60
C VAL A 203 6.79 -1.62 10.31
N GLU A 204 5.59 -1.12 10.04
CA GLU A 204 4.94 -1.25 8.73
C GLU A 204 5.28 -0.01 7.90
N PHE A 205 6.03 -0.19 6.82
CA PHE A 205 6.42 0.92 5.98
C PHE A 205 5.39 1.16 4.87
N ASP A 206 4.81 2.36 4.84
CA ASP A 206 3.88 2.82 3.80
C ASP A 206 4.38 4.17 3.28
N ARG A 207 4.89 4.21 2.03
CA ARG A 207 5.47 5.41 1.40
C ARG A 207 6.64 6.04 2.19
N ASN A 208 7.48 5.21 2.78
CA ASN A 208 8.63 5.66 3.57
C ASN A 208 9.92 5.63 2.77
N TYR A 209 10.80 6.61 3.01
CA TYR A 209 12.12 6.63 2.40
C TYR A 209 13.11 5.83 3.25
N ILE A 210 13.50 4.64 2.81
CA ILE A 210 14.32 3.69 3.57
C ILE A 210 15.72 3.46 2.97
N SER A 211 16.17 4.35 2.08
CA SER A 211 17.46 4.19 1.38
C SER A 211 18.63 4.12 2.36
N GLY A 212 19.44 3.05 2.23
CA GLY A 212 20.59 2.81 3.10
C GLY A 212 20.25 2.42 4.54
N ALA A 213 18.97 2.23 4.89
CA ALA A 213 18.58 1.71 6.20
C ALA A 213 19.15 0.30 6.40
N SER A 214 19.66 0.04 7.61
CA SER A 214 20.21 -1.27 7.98
C SER A 214 19.27 -1.96 8.98
N PHE A 215 18.91 -3.19 8.67
CA PHE A 215 18.03 -4.02 9.49
C PHE A 215 18.82 -5.21 10.02
N LEU A 216 19.12 -5.23 11.32
CA LEU A 216 19.83 -6.35 11.96
C LEU A 216 18.91 -7.55 12.19
N SER A 217 17.60 -7.32 12.30
CA SER A 217 16.57 -8.36 12.33
C SER A 217 15.90 -8.53 10.96
N ILE A 218 15.36 -9.72 10.72
CA ILE A 218 14.52 -9.99 9.56
C ILE A 218 13.31 -9.05 9.62
N ARG A 219 13.18 -8.17 8.63
CA ARG A 219 11.97 -7.35 8.40
C ARG A 219 10.73 -8.25 8.33
N THR A 220 9.76 -7.96 9.19
CA THR A 220 8.48 -8.69 9.28
C THR A 220 7.33 -7.97 8.58
N ASP A 221 7.55 -6.79 8.00
CA ASP A 221 6.49 -6.08 7.27
C ASP A 221 6.03 -6.85 6.02
N GLU A 222 4.73 -6.75 5.72
CA GLU A 222 4.08 -7.48 4.64
C GLU A 222 4.77 -7.26 3.28
N TRP A 223 5.14 -6.00 2.99
CA TRP A 223 5.87 -5.65 1.78
C TRP A 223 7.23 -6.37 1.70
N SER A 224 8.01 -6.39 2.78
CA SER A 224 9.30 -7.09 2.80
C SER A 224 9.18 -8.59 2.66
N GLN A 225 8.16 -9.20 3.28
CA GLN A 225 7.89 -10.63 3.10
C GLN A 225 7.54 -10.94 1.66
N LEU A 226 6.70 -10.10 1.05
CA LEU A 226 6.29 -10.21 -0.34
C LEU A 226 7.49 -10.01 -1.29
N SER A 227 8.21 -8.89 -1.17
CA SER A 227 9.32 -8.54 -2.06
C SER A 227 10.46 -9.58 -2.02
N ARG A 228 10.77 -10.13 -0.83
CA ARG A 228 11.75 -11.22 -0.69
C ARG A 228 11.31 -12.52 -1.34
N SER A 229 10.01 -12.82 -1.34
CA SER A 229 9.47 -14.03 -1.98
C SER A 229 9.60 -14.00 -3.52
N TYR A 230 9.68 -12.80 -4.10
CA TYR A 230 9.76 -12.56 -5.54
C TYR A 230 11.10 -11.97 -6.00
N SER A 231 12.11 -11.94 -5.13
CA SER A 231 13.45 -11.48 -5.47
C SER A 231 14.54 -12.41 -4.95
N GLY A 232 15.77 -12.24 -5.46
CA GLY A 232 16.96 -12.93 -4.96
C GLY A 232 16.93 -14.45 -5.16
N ILE A 233 17.48 -15.18 -4.19
CA ILE A 233 17.70 -16.64 -4.30
C ILE A 233 16.40 -17.43 -4.48
N PHE A 234 15.30 -16.99 -3.85
CA PHE A 234 14.01 -17.68 -3.95
C PHE A 234 13.46 -17.64 -5.38
N GLN A 235 13.68 -16.56 -6.12
CA GLN A 235 13.28 -16.50 -7.53
C GLN A 235 14.02 -17.57 -8.35
N TYR A 236 15.35 -17.68 -8.19
CA TYR A 236 16.16 -18.67 -8.89
C TYR A 236 15.78 -20.11 -8.53
N ILE A 237 15.58 -20.40 -7.24
CA ILE A 237 15.13 -21.71 -6.77
C ILE A 237 13.83 -22.12 -7.48
N ASN A 238 12.89 -21.19 -7.61
CA ASN A 238 11.61 -21.50 -8.22
C ASN A 238 11.66 -21.57 -9.75
N ILE A 239 12.52 -20.78 -10.41
CA ILE A 239 12.83 -20.96 -11.84
C ILE A 239 13.44 -22.35 -12.05
N ALA A 240 14.38 -22.77 -11.20
CA ALA A 240 15.01 -24.08 -11.29
C ALA A 240 13.99 -25.22 -11.09
N PHE A 241 13.14 -25.16 -10.07
CA PHE A 241 12.07 -26.15 -9.86
C PHE A 241 11.10 -26.23 -11.03
N SER A 242 10.72 -25.07 -11.59
CA SER A 242 9.87 -25.01 -12.78
C SER A 242 10.57 -25.63 -13.99
N GLY A 243 11.85 -25.32 -14.18
CA GLY A 243 12.69 -25.87 -15.23
C GLY A 243 12.85 -27.38 -15.13
N ILE A 244 13.04 -27.93 -13.91
CA ILE A 244 13.12 -29.38 -13.68
C ILE A 244 11.78 -30.04 -14.05
N TYR A 245 10.67 -29.50 -13.55
CA TYR A 245 9.34 -30.06 -13.82
C TYR A 245 9.00 -30.05 -15.32
N PHE A 246 9.10 -28.89 -15.97
CA PHE A 246 8.81 -28.78 -17.41
C PHE A 246 9.85 -29.49 -18.26
N GLY A 247 11.11 -29.54 -17.82
CA GLY A 247 12.18 -30.28 -18.48
C GLY A 247 11.88 -31.77 -18.58
N ILE A 248 11.36 -32.39 -17.51
CA ILE A 248 10.94 -33.80 -17.52
C ILE A 248 9.77 -34.02 -18.49
N ILE A 249 8.78 -33.11 -18.52
CA ILE A 249 7.65 -33.21 -19.45
C ILE A 249 8.13 -33.10 -20.91
N LEU A 250 8.99 -32.13 -21.20
CA LEU A 250 9.56 -31.94 -22.54
C LEU A 250 10.38 -33.16 -22.97
N LEU A 251 11.15 -33.75 -22.04
CA LEU A 251 11.91 -34.97 -22.31
C LEU A 251 10.98 -36.15 -22.64
N LYS A 252 9.88 -36.33 -21.89
CA LYS A 252 8.86 -37.35 -22.20
C LYS A 252 8.25 -37.15 -23.59
N LEU A 253 7.85 -35.92 -23.92
CA LEU A 253 7.31 -35.58 -25.24
C LEU A 253 8.32 -35.86 -26.36
N TYR A 254 9.59 -35.52 -26.15
CA TYR A 254 10.67 -35.78 -27.11
C TYR A 254 10.91 -37.28 -27.32
N LEU A 255 10.97 -38.06 -26.23
CA LEU A 255 11.09 -39.52 -26.29
C LEU A 255 9.91 -40.13 -27.03
N PHE A 256 8.67 -39.70 -26.72
CA PHE A 256 7.48 -40.19 -27.40
C PHE A 256 7.51 -39.89 -28.90
N LYS A 257 7.86 -38.66 -29.28
CA LYS A 257 8.05 -38.29 -30.69
C LYS A 257 9.09 -39.17 -31.37
N SER A 258 10.21 -39.43 -30.70
CA SER A 258 11.29 -40.26 -31.24
C SER A 258 10.85 -41.71 -31.44
N ILE A 259 10.13 -42.29 -30.46
CA ILE A 259 9.54 -43.63 -30.56
C ILE A 259 8.53 -43.68 -31.71
N SER A 260 7.63 -42.70 -31.81
CA SER A 260 6.62 -42.63 -32.86
C SER A 260 7.23 -42.52 -34.26
N VAL A 261 8.25 -41.68 -34.44
CA VAL A 261 8.99 -41.60 -35.71
C VAL A 261 9.67 -42.93 -36.04
N THR A 262 10.33 -43.54 -35.07
CA THR A 262 11.02 -44.82 -35.25
C THR A 262 10.03 -45.95 -35.59
N GLN A 263 8.89 -46.00 -34.90
CA GLN A 263 7.79 -46.92 -35.20
C GLN A 263 7.25 -46.68 -36.60
N SER A 264 7.03 -45.44 -37.04
CA SER A 264 6.55 -45.18 -38.41
C SER A 264 7.55 -45.64 -39.49
N LEU A 265 8.86 -45.53 -39.24
CA LEU A 265 9.89 -46.00 -40.16
C LEU A 265 9.93 -47.53 -40.20
N ILE A 266 9.86 -48.17 -39.03
CA ILE A 266 9.84 -49.63 -38.90
C ILE A 266 8.54 -50.21 -39.46
N GLU A 267 7.38 -49.63 -39.17
CA GLU A 267 6.07 -50.06 -39.71
C GLU A 267 6.03 -49.92 -41.23
N ASN A 268 6.66 -48.89 -41.81
CA ASN A 268 6.78 -48.80 -43.27
C ASN A 268 7.68 -49.92 -43.85
N GLN A 269 8.66 -50.41 -43.08
CA GLN A 269 9.48 -51.58 -43.44
C GLN A 269 8.77 -52.92 -43.16
N ILE A 270 7.97 -53.02 -42.10
CA ILE A 270 7.27 -54.24 -41.67
C ILE A 270 5.93 -54.42 -42.40
N ARG A 271 5.23 -53.36 -42.82
CA ARG A 271 4.07 -53.46 -43.74
C ARG A 271 4.44 -54.06 -45.09
N PHE A 272 5.72 -54.03 -45.46
CA PHE A 272 6.23 -54.78 -46.60
C PHE A 272 6.35 -56.29 -46.33
N LEU A 273 6.38 -56.72 -45.06
CA LEU A 273 6.64 -58.08 -44.60
C LEU A 273 5.44 -58.79 -43.94
N GLU A 274 4.48 -58.08 -43.36
CA GLU A 274 3.42 -58.70 -42.53
C GLU A 274 2.01 -58.22 -42.90
N GLU A 275 1.34 -59.03 -43.71
CA GLU A 275 -0.10 -58.99 -43.99
C GLU A 275 -0.93 -59.66 -42.86
N ASN A 276 -0.28 -60.09 -41.75
CA ASN A 276 -0.92 -60.85 -40.67
C ASN A 276 -0.28 -60.57 -39.30
N SER A 277 -0.60 -59.46 -38.64
CA SER A 277 -0.46 -59.36 -37.18
C SER A 277 -1.31 -58.21 -36.61
N ASN A 278 -2.61 -58.48 -36.47
CA ASN A 278 -3.49 -57.66 -35.64
C ASN A 278 -3.08 -57.81 -34.17
N GLN A 279 -2.46 -56.78 -33.58
CA GLN A 279 -2.65 -56.32 -32.18
C GLN A 279 -1.68 -55.18 -31.83
N PHE A 280 -1.87 -54.00 -32.41
CA PHE A 280 -1.27 -52.77 -31.90
C PHE A 280 -2.34 -51.92 -31.23
N SER A 281 -2.15 -51.57 -29.96
CA SER A 281 -3.01 -50.60 -29.26
C SER A 281 -2.42 -49.20 -29.42
N ALA A 282 -3.21 -48.29 -29.98
CA ALA A 282 -2.84 -46.89 -30.06
C ALA A 282 -2.96 -46.25 -28.67
N ILE A 283 -1.84 -45.82 -28.09
CA ILE A 283 -1.81 -45.01 -26.87
C ILE A 283 -1.81 -43.54 -27.29
N SER A 284 -2.73 -42.75 -26.74
CA SER A 284 -2.76 -41.32 -27.04
C SER A 284 -1.54 -40.61 -26.42
N VAL A 285 -1.03 -39.57 -27.10
CA VAL A 285 0.04 -38.69 -26.55
C VAL A 285 -0.35 -38.19 -25.16
N PHE A 286 -1.63 -37.87 -24.97
CA PHE A 286 -2.16 -37.36 -23.72
C PHE A 286 -2.04 -38.38 -22.58
N GLU A 287 -2.44 -39.62 -22.83
CA GLU A 287 -2.33 -40.73 -21.88
C GLU A 287 -0.86 -41.10 -21.60
N PHE A 288 0.03 -40.93 -22.57
CA PHE A 288 1.46 -41.14 -22.34
C PHE A 288 2.09 -40.05 -21.45
N VAL A 289 1.73 -38.78 -21.70
CA VAL A 289 2.34 -37.62 -20.99
C VAL A 289 1.78 -37.49 -19.58
N PHE A 290 0.46 -37.60 -19.43
CA PHE A 290 -0.23 -37.37 -18.16
C PHE A 290 -0.67 -38.67 -17.49
N GLY A 291 -0.47 -39.84 -18.10
CA GLY A 291 -1.05 -41.08 -17.59
C GLY A 291 -2.53 -41.22 -17.93
N SER A 292 -3.08 -42.42 -17.73
CA SER A 292 -4.50 -42.73 -17.95
C SER A 292 -5.40 -42.28 -16.80
N ARG A 293 -4.81 -41.86 -15.66
CA ARG A 293 -5.53 -41.44 -14.47
C ARG A 293 -5.84 -39.95 -14.51
N PHE A 294 -7.11 -39.60 -14.28
CA PHE A 294 -7.56 -38.21 -14.15
C PHE A 294 -6.79 -37.41 -13.08
N THR A 295 -6.27 -38.08 -12.05
CA THR A 295 -5.48 -37.47 -10.97
C THR A 295 -4.25 -36.73 -11.49
N SER A 296 -3.54 -37.32 -12.43
CA SER A 296 -2.29 -36.78 -12.95
C SER A 296 -2.52 -35.56 -13.86
N LEU A 297 -3.64 -35.53 -14.58
CA LEU A 297 -4.11 -34.32 -15.28
C LEU A 297 -4.47 -33.20 -14.29
N ALA A 298 -5.19 -33.51 -13.21
CA ALA A 298 -5.54 -32.53 -12.19
C ALA A 298 -4.29 -31.93 -11.54
N ILE A 299 -3.28 -32.76 -11.26
CA ILE A 299 -1.98 -32.33 -10.74
C ILE A 299 -1.29 -31.38 -11.73
N ALA A 300 -1.24 -31.74 -13.01
CA ALA A 300 -0.64 -30.89 -14.04
C ALA A 300 -1.34 -29.53 -14.14
N MET A 301 -2.68 -29.51 -14.07
CA MET A 301 -3.46 -28.27 -14.07
C MET A 301 -3.20 -27.42 -12.83
N ILE A 302 -3.11 -28.02 -11.63
CA ILE A 302 -2.77 -27.30 -10.39
C ILE A 302 -1.37 -26.68 -10.49
N ILE A 303 -0.38 -27.43 -10.98
CA ILE A 303 0.98 -26.94 -11.15
C ILE A 303 1.00 -25.81 -12.18
N LEU A 304 0.31 -25.96 -13.31
CA LEU A 304 0.21 -24.91 -14.33
C LEU A 304 -0.41 -23.63 -13.76
N CYS A 305 -1.51 -23.74 -13.02
CA CYS A 305 -2.16 -22.61 -12.34
C CYS A 305 -1.22 -21.94 -11.33
N TYR A 306 -0.51 -22.73 -10.52
CA TYR A 306 0.50 -22.23 -9.59
C TYR A 306 1.60 -21.43 -10.31
N GLN A 307 2.15 -21.97 -11.39
CA GLN A 307 3.21 -21.32 -12.16
C GLN A 307 2.72 -20.05 -12.86
N ALA A 308 1.51 -20.08 -13.43
CA ALA A 308 0.89 -18.92 -14.06
C ALA A 308 0.63 -17.79 -13.05
N ALA A 309 0.04 -18.11 -11.89
CA ALA A 309 -0.22 -17.13 -10.83
C ALA A 309 1.09 -16.54 -10.28
N ARG A 310 2.12 -17.37 -10.15
CA ARG A 310 3.45 -16.93 -9.71
C ARG A 310 4.13 -16.02 -10.73
N LEU A 311 4.11 -16.38 -12.01
CA LEU A 311 4.64 -15.55 -13.10
C LEU A 311 3.94 -14.19 -13.11
N TYR A 312 2.61 -14.19 -13.01
CA TYR A 312 1.81 -12.99 -12.91
C TYR A 312 2.25 -12.10 -11.74
N LEU A 313 2.37 -12.66 -10.53
CA LEU A 313 2.85 -11.93 -9.35
C LEU A 313 4.26 -11.37 -9.54
N THR A 314 5.17 -12.15 -10.14
CA THR A 314 6.54 -11.72 -10.41
C THR A 314 6.57 -10.53 -11.38
N MET A 315 5.76 -10.56 -12.44
CA MET A 315 5.64 -9.46 -13.40
C MET A 315 5.00 -8.20 -12.80
N ARG A 316 4.09 -8.34 -11.83
CA ARG A 316 3.41 -7.20 -11.18
C ARG A 316 4.23 -6.60 -10.03
N ILE A 317 4.85 -7.43 -9.22
CA ILE A 317 5.64 -6.99 -8.06
C ILE A 317 7.05 -6.54 -8.48
N GLY A 318 7.61 -7.12 -9.55
CA GLY A 318 8.94 -6.78 -10.06
C GLY A 318 9.17 -5.27 -10.25
N PRO A 319 8.30 -4.55 -10.97
CA PRO A 319 8.41 -3.09 -11.12
C PRO A 319 8.34 -2.33 -9.79
N LEU A 320 7.55 -2.79 -8.82
CA LEU A 320 7.45 -2.16 -7.49
C LEU A 320 8.74 -2.35 -6.68
N ILE A 321 9.35 -3.54 -6.74
CA ILE A 321 10.66 -3.83 -6.13
C ILE A 321 11.74 -2.94 -6.76
N GLU A 322 11.73 -2.82 -8.08
CA GLU A 322 12.71 -1.99 -8.79
C GLU A 322 12.52 -0.50 -8.47
N ALA A 323 11.28 -0.03 -8.38
CA ALA A 323 10.98 1.32 -7.93
C ALA A 323 11.48 1.59 -6.51
N GLU A 324 11.28 0.66 -5.55
CA GLU A 324 11.82 0.77 -4.19
C GLU A 324 13.35 0.82 -4.21
N ARG A 325 14.03 0.01 -5.04
CA ARG A 325 15.49 0.02 -5.15
C ARG A 325 16.03 1.32 -5.72
N GLN A 326 15.38 1.87 -6.75
CA GLN A 326 15.83 3.08 -7.43
C GLN A 326 15.54 4.34 -6.60
N THR A 327 14.33 4.42 -6.05
CA THR A 327 13.86 5.62 -5.35
C THR A 327 14.15 5.57 -3.86
N GLY A 328 14.38 4.39 -3.29
CA GLY A 328 14.46 4.16 -1.85
C GLY A 328 13.12 4.23 -1.12
N TYR A 329 12.00 4.44 -1.82
CA TYR A 329 10.67 4.54 -1.23
C TYR A 329 9.94 3.21 -1.22
N THR A 330 9.33 2.85 -0.08
CA THR A 330 8.41 1.71 -0.05
C THR A 330 7.11 2.04 -0.81
N PRO A 331 6.53 1.07 -1.53
CA PRO A 331 5.27 1.30 -2.24
C PRO A 331 4.13 1.48 -1.24
N ARG A 332 3.04 2.10 -1.72
CA ARG A 332 1.85 2.28 -0.88
C ARG A 332 1.19 0.94 -0.55
N ARG A 333 0.70 0.71 0.67
CA ARG A 333 0.01 -0.56 1.01
C ARG A 333 -1.11 -0.94 0.03
N SER A 334 -1.99 0.01 -0.26
CA SER A 334 -3.08 -0.16 -1.23
C SER A 334 -2.63 -0.54 -2.66
N SER A 335 -1.37 -0.29 -3.03
CA SER A 335 -0.83 -0.68 -4.34
C SER A 335 -0.47 -2.16 -4.43
N PHE A 336 -0.27 -2.85 -3.30
CA PHE A 336 0.11 -4.26 -3.28
C PHE A 336 -0.78 -5.17 -2.42
N GLU A 337 -1.75 -4.62 -1.69
CA GLU A 337 -2.66 -5.38 -0.84
C GLU A 337 -3.36 -6.54 -1.57
N GLY A 338 -3.87 -6.29 -2.79
CA GLY A 338 -4.46 -7.34 -3.63
C GLY A 338 -3.48 -8.47 -3.99
N TYR A 339 -2.18 -8.18 -4.04
CA TYR A 339 -1.15 -9.19 -4.30
C TYR A 339 -0.80 -10.02 -3.06
N LEU A 340 -1.09 -9.54 -1.84
CA LEU A 340 -0.91 -10.33 -0.61
C LEU A 340 -1.87 -11.52 -0.58
N LEU A 341 -3.14 -11.31 -0.93
CA LEU A 341 -4.12 -12.39 -1.05
C LEU A 341 -3.71 -13.40 -2.12
N LEU A 342 -3.29 -12.91 -3.29
CA LEU A 342 -2.84 -13.80 -4.37
C LEU A 342 -1.55 -14.55 -3.98
N HIS A 343 -0.64 -13.92 -3.23
CA HIS A 343 0.54 -14.57 -2.69
C HIS A 343 0.16 -15.70 -1.71
N LEU A 344 -0.83 -15.47 -0.83
CA LEU A 344 -1.35 -16.52 0.04
C LEU A 344 -1.90 -17.71 -0.75
N ILE A 345 -2.69 -17.46 -1.80
CA ILE A 345 -3.21 -18.52 -2.70
C ILE A 345 -2.05 -19.27 -3.35
N VAL A 346 -1.03 -18.57 -3.86
CA VAL A 346 0.16 -19.19 -4.46
C VAL A 346 0.92 -20.05 -3.45
N ARG A 347 1.04 -19.63 -2.18
CA ARG A 347 1.65 -20.46 -1.12
C ARG A 347 0.86 -21.74 -0.88
N VAL A 348 -0.47 -21.64 -0.77
CA VAL A 348 -1.34 -22.81 -0.57
C VAL A 348 -1.25 -23.77 -1.76
N LEU A 349 -1.34 -23.26 -3.00
CA LEU A 349 -1.16 -24.06 -4.20
C LEU A 349 0.23 -24.71 -4.27
N GLY A 350 1.27 -23.99 -3.86
CA GLY A 350 2.63 -24.51 -3.79
C GLY A 350 2.75 -25.69 -2.81
N VAL A 351 2.16 -25.59 -1.62
CA VAL A 351 2.12 -26.69 -0.65
C VAL A 351 1.37 -27.89 -1.22
N ILE A 352 0.19 -27.67 -1.82
CA ILE A 352 -0.60 -28.73 -2.47
C ILE A 352 0.21 -29.40 -3.58
N ALA A 353 0.87 -28.63 -4.44
CA ALA A 353 1.69 -29.14 -5.53
C ALA A 353 2.85 -30.01 -5.01
N VAL A 354 3.52 -29.60 -3.93
CA VAL A 354 4.58 -30.40 -3.29
C VAL A 354 4.03 -31.70 -2.72
N LEU A 355 2.89 -31.67 -2.03
CA LEU A 355 2.26 -32.88 -1.48
C LEU A 355 1.85 -33.86 -2.59
N LEU A 356 1.26 -33.36 -3.68
CA LEU A 356 0.89 -34.16 -4.84
C LEU A 356 2.11 -34.76 -5.54
N PHE A 357 3.21 -34.01 -5.64
CA PHE A 357 4.46 -34.51 -6.19
C PHE A 357 5.06 -35.64 -5.33
N ILE A 358 5.05 -35.50 -4.00
CA ILE A 358 5.52 -36.55 -3.07
C ILE A 358 4.63 -37.80 -3.21
N TYR A 359 3.32 -37.62 -3.33
CA TYR A 359 2.38 -38.72 -3.53
C TYR A 359 2.64 -39.46 -4.85
N GLU A 360 2.83 -38.75 -5.97
CA GLU A 360 3.15 -39.37 -7.27
C GLU A 360 4.51 -40.09 -7.25
N LEU A 361 5.51 -39.52 -6.57
CA LEU A 361 6.79 -40.21 -6.37
C LEU A 361 6.63 -41.51 -5.56
N TRP A 362 5.79 -41.48 -4.53
CA TRP A 362 5.48 -42.67 -3.74
C TRP A 362 4.71 -43.72 -4.55
N ASP A 363 3.68 -43.32 -5.32
CA ASP A 363 2.93 -44.22 -6.19
C ASP A 363 3.88 -44.87 -7.20
N LEU A 364 4.70 -44.07 -7.89
CA LEU A 364 5.68 -44.56 -8.87
C LEU A 364 6.71 -45.52 -8.25
N TRP A 365 7.15 -45.27 -7.02
CA TRP A 365 8.04 -46.19 -6.31
C TRP A 365 7.35 -47.49 -5.88
N SER A 366 6.05 -47.43 -5.58
CA SER A 366 5.24 -48.58 -5.16
C SER A 366 4.72 -49.43 -6.33
N GLN A 367 4.75 -48.92 -7.56
CA GLN A 367 4.32 -49.64 -8.75
C GLN A 367 5.24 -50.85 -9.02
N ARG A 368 4.64 -51.98 -9.37
CA ARG A 368 5.38 -53.20 -9.74
C ARG A 368 6.24 -52.92 -10.98
N PRO A 369 7.46 -53.51 -11.07
CA PRO A 369 8.33 -53.29 -12.22
C PRO A 369 7.63 -53.66 -13.52
N ILE A 370 7.88 -52.87 -14.57
CA ILE A 370 7.34 -53.10 -15.91
C ILE A 370 7.84 -54.46 -16.40
N VAL A 371 6.92 -55.40 -16.58
CA VAL A 371 7.24 -56.72 -17.13
C VAL A 371 7.36 -56.55 -18.64
N ILE A 372 8.60 -56.49 -19.13
CA ILE A 372 8.86 -56.49 -20.58
C ILE A 372 8.58 -57.91 -21.09
N PRO A 373 7.67 -58.11 -22.06
CA PRO A 373 7.44 -59.42 -22.63
C PRO A 373 8.76 -59.94 -23.22
N LYS A 374 9.22 -61.10 -22.73
CA LYS A 374 10.36 -61.77 -23.33
C LYS A 374 9.93 -62.24 -24.72
N LEU A 375 10.62 -61.78 -25.76
CA LEU A 375 10.58 -62.42 -27.07
C LEU A 375 11.03 -63.86 -26.86
N VAL A 376 10.08 -64.79 -26.96
CA VAL A 376 10.36 -66.23 -26.98
C VAL A 376 10.93 -66.49 -28.36
N GLY A 377 12.26 -66.59 -28.43
CA GLY A 377 12.99 -67.04 -29.61
C GLY A 377 12.95 -68.56 -29.75
#